data_AF-A0A2A5DBH9-F1
#
_entry.id   AF-A0A2A5DBH9-F1
#
_cell.length_a   1.000
_cell.length_b   1.000
_cell.length_c   1.000
_cell.angle_alpha   90.00
_cell.angle_beta   90.00
_cell.angle_gamma   90.00
#
_symmetry.space_group_name_H-M   'P 1'
#
loop_
_entity.id
_entity.type
_entity.pdbx_description
1 polymer ?
#
loop_
_entity_poly.entity_id
_entity_poly.type
_entity_poly.pdbx_seq_one_letter_code
_entity_poly.pdbx_strand_id
1 'polypeptide(L)' 'MVFVLWHEYEQNCGCDETKTIGYFSTYEKAAQAKSNLTSKPGFRDYPDGWEIARCRLDLIGWTDGFCKADA' A
#
# COMPACT_ATOMS: atom_id res chain seq x y z
N MET A 1 18.30 0.30 3.63
CA MET A 1 17.01 -0.40 3.74
C MET A 1 15.92 0.64 3.53
N VAL A 2 14.89 0.33 2.73
CA VAL A 2 13.78 1.26 2.48
C VAL A 2 12.48 0.68 3.05
N PHE A 3 11.44 1.50 3.09
CA PHE A 3 10.13 1.15 3.62
C PHE A 3 9.08 1.50 2.58
N VAL A 4 8.13 0.61 2.35
CA VAL A 4 6.96 0.88 1.51
C VAL A 4 5.77 1.13 2.41
N LEU A 5 5.00 2.18 2.10
CA LEU A 5 3.72 2.51 2.72
C LEU A 5 2.63 2.28 1.69
N TRP A 6 1.60 1.54 2.06
CA TRP A 6 0.39 1.41 1.26
C TRP A 6 -0.85 1.46 2.15
N HIS A 7 -1.99 1.66 1.50
CA HIS A 7 -3.30 1.56 2.10
C HIS A 7 -4.12 0.52 1.34
N GLU A 8 -4.82 -0.36 2.04
CA GLU A 8 -5.64 -1.43 1.47
C GLU A 8 -7.01 -1.45 2.14
N TYR A 9 -8.06 -1.67 1.35
CA TYR A 9 -9.41 -1.85 1.84
C TYR A 9 -10.22 -2.70 0.87
N GLU A 10 -11.20 -3.42 1.40
CA GLU A 10 -12.14 -4.21 0.60
C GLU A 10 -13.27 -3.31 0.10
N GLN A 11 -13.54 -3.36 -1.20
CA GLN A 11 -14.69 -2.67 -1.80
C GLN A 11 -15.98 -3.49 -1.59
N ASN A 12 -17.13 -2.84 -1.72
CA ASN A 12 -18.45 -3.50 -1.62
C ASN A 12 -18.66 -4.66 -2.60
N CYS A 13 -17.90 -4.72 -3.70
CA CYS A 13 -17.95 -5.84 -4.66
C CYS A 13 -17.09 -7.05 -4.24
N GLY A 14 -16.45 -7.02 -3.06
CA GLY A 14 -15.55 -8.06 -2.56
C GLY A 14 -14.16 -8.03 -3.19
N CYS A 15 -13.80 -6.94 -3.88
CA CYS A 15 -12.48 -6.75 -4.45
C CYS A 15 -11.61 -5.91 -3.51
N ASP A 16 -10.37 -6.35 -3.27
CA ASP A 16 -9.39 -5.54 -2.56
C ASP A 16 -8.86 -4.42 -3.46
N GLU A 17 -8.79 -3.21 -2.89
CA GLU A 17 -8.12 -2.08 -3.52
C GLU A 17 -6.91 -1.65 -2.71
N THR A 18 -5.74 -1.82 -3.31
CA THR A 18 -4.46 -1.39 -2.73
C THR A 18 -3.97 -0.09 -3.38
N LYS A 19 -3.61 0.89 -2.56
CA LYS A 19 -2.98 2.15 -2.95
C LYS A 19 -1.56 2.22 -2.40
N THR A 20 -0.56 2.06 -3.27
CA THR A 20 0.83 2.35 -2.88
C THR A 20 1.01 3.86 -2.73
N ILE A 21 1.41 4.30 -1.55
CA ILE A 21 1.63 5.72 -1.25
C ILE A 21 3.04 6.14 -1.57
N GLY A 22 4.02 5.29 -1.26
CA GLY A 22 5.41 5.55 -1.64
C GLY A 22 6.43 4.68 -0.94
N TYR A 23 7.68 4.91 -1.33
CA TYR A 23 8.86 4.29 -0.77
C TYR A 23 9.70 5.33 -0.03
N PHE A 24 10.13 4.99 1.17
CA PHE A 24 10.76 5.90 2.11
C PHE A 24 12.11 5.35 2.57
N SER A 25 13.09 6.23 2.74
CA SER A 25 14.42 5.86 3.20
C SER A 25 14.46 5.43 4.66
N THR A 26 13.45 5.80 5.46
CA THR A 26 13.33 5.42 6.88
C THR A 26 11.87 5.18 7.24
N TYR A 27 11.65 4.45 8.33
CA TYR A 27 10.30 4.16 8.84
C TYR A 27 9.58 5.45 9.27
N GLU A 28 10.28 6.38 9.89
CA GLU A 28 9.73 7.63 10.43
C GLU A 28 9.16 8.51 9.31
N LYS A 29 9.82 8.53 8.14
CA LYS A 29 9.30 9.25 6.96
C LYS A 29 8.00 8.61 6.44
N ALA A 30 7.92 7.28 6.43
CA ALA A 30 6.69 6.57 6.07
C ALA A 30 5.57 6.84 7.09
N ALA A 31 5.89 6.79 8.39
CA ALA A 31 4.95 7.08 9.46
C ALA A 31 4.42 8.53 9.42
N GLN A 32 5.28 9.51 9.10
CA GLN A 32 4.88 10.90 8.91
C GLN A 32 3.94 11.04 7.70
N ALA A 33 4.24 10.36 6.58
CA ALA A 33 3.36 10.37 5.41
C ALA A 33 1.99 9.76 5.72
N LYS A 34 1.94 8.63 6.44
CA LYS A 34 0.69 8.04 6.96
C LYS A 34 -0.09 9.08 7.76
N SER A 35 0.53 9.68 8.78
CA SER A 35 -0.12 10.68 9.64
C SER A 35 -0.68 11.87 8.86
N ASN A 36 0.01 12.33 7.81
CA ASN A 36 -0.43 13.46 6.99
C ASN A 36 -1.63 13.12 6.09
N LEU A 37 -1.81 11.84 5.76
CA LEU A 37 -2.81 11.37 4.81
C LEU A 37 -4.03 10.74 5.50
N THR A 38 -3.91 10.25 6.74
CA THR A 38 -5.00 9.58 7.47
C THR A 38 -6.30 10.38 7.49
N SER A 39 -6.26 11.72 7.51
CA SER A 39 -7.46 12.56 7.56
C SER A 39 -8.12 12.83 6.21
N LYS A 40 -7.51 12.41 5.09
CA LYS A 40 -8.06 12.64 3.75
C LYS A 40 -9.30 11.76 3.50
N PRO A 41 -10.24 12.22 2.65
CA PRO A 41 -11.38 11.39 2.24
C PRO A 41 -10.94 10.04 1.67
N GLY A 42 -11.71 8.98 1.91
CA GLY A 42 -11.32 7.61 1.59
C GLY A 42 -10.43 7.01 2.67
N PHE A 43 -9.27 7.61 2.96
CA PHE A 43 -8.35 7.04 3.96
C PHE A 43 -8.91 7.08 5.39
N ARG A 44 -9.61 8.15 5.76
CA ARG A 44 -10.23 8.26 7.10
C ARG A 44 -11.39 7.28 7.31
N ASP A 45 -12.00 6.84 6.20
CA ASP A 45 -13.16 5.96 6.22
C ASP A 45 -12.72 4.49 6.43
N TYR A 46 -11.43 4.20 6.19
CA TYR A 46 -10.78 2.90 6.42
C TYR A 46 -9.47 3.08 7.23
N PRO A 47 -9.55 3.41 8.53
CA PRO A 47 -8.38 3.78 9.33
C PRO A 47 -7.41 2.63 9.61
N ASP A 48 -7.87 1.38 9.50
CA ASP A 48 -7.07 0.18 9.76
C ASP A 48 -6.33 -0.33 8.52
N GLY A 49 -6.64 0.21 7.33
CA GLY A 49 -6.07 -0.25 6.07
C GLY A 49 -4.60 0.14 5.84
N TRP A 50 -3.92 0.73 6.81
CA TRP A 50 -2.58 1.31 6.63
C TRP A 50 -1.45 0.36 7.01
N GLU A 51 -0.59 0.05 6.04
CA GLU A 51 0.55 -0.87 6.23
C GLU A 51 1.90 -0.22 5.89
N ILE A 52 2.91 -0.51 6.71
CA ILE A 52 4.31 -0.11 6.47
C ILE A 52 5.19 -1.35 6.60
N ALA A 53 5.87 -1.71 5.51
CA ALA A 53 6.81 -2.84 5.51
C ALA A 53 8.19 -2.44 5.02
N ARG A 54 9.19 -3.19 5.48
CA ARG A 54 10.57 -3.10 4.96
C ARG A 54 10.60 -3.67 3.54
N CYS A 55 11.27 -2.98 2.64
CA CYS A 55 11.47 -3.42 1.27
C CYS A 55 12.96 -3.32 0.89
N ARG A 56 13.39 -4.20 -0.01
CA ARG A 56 14.68 -4.09 -0.70
C ARG A 56 14.44 -3.50 -2.09
N LEU A 57 15.31 -2.59 -2.50
CA LEU A 57 15.32 -2.06 -3.86
C LEU A 57 15.87 -3.12 -4.82
N ASP A 58 15.57 -2.95 -6.10
CA ASP A 58 16.09 -3.76 -7.21
C ASP A 58 15.75 -5.26 -7.09
N LEU A 59 14.63 -5.57 -6.44
CA LEU A 59 14.04 -6.90 -6.44
C LEU A 59 12.84 -6.99 -7.38
N ILE A 60 12.80 -8.07 -8.14
CA ILE A 60 11.60 -8.46 -8.89
C ILE A 60 10.71 -9.24 -7.91
N GLY A 61 9.55 -8.66 -7.57
CA GLY A 61 8.61 -9.27 -6.64
C GLY A 61 7.78 -10.37 -7.28
N TRP A 62 7.23 -10.10 -8.46
CA TRP A 62 6.35 -11.01 -9.19
C TRP A 62 7.05 -11.53 -10.44
N THR A 63 7.29 -12.83 -10.50
CA THR A 63 8.03 -13.48 -11.61
C THR A 63 7.18 -14.36 -12.50
N ASP A 64 5.96 -14.69 -12.08
CA ASP A 64 5.22 -15.84 -12.61
C ASP A 64 4.30 -15.48 -13.79
N GLY A 65 4.29 -14.22 -14.23
CA GLY A 65 3.32 -13.71 -15.21
C GLY A 65 1.90 -13.63 -14.63
N PHE A 66 0.88 -13.27 -15.41
CA PHE A 66 -0.49 -13.14 -14.90
C PHE A 66 -1.49 -13.91 -15.78
N CYS A 67 -2.41 -14.61 -15.13
CA CYS A 67 -3.55 -15.23 -15.79
C CYS A 67 -4.67 -14.19 -15.94
N LYS A 68 -5.35 -14.19 -17.08
CA LYS A 68 -6.63 -13.47 -17.24
C LYS A 68 -7.76 -14.44 -16.95
N ALA A 69 -8.82 -13.99 -16.29
CA ALA A 69 -10.07 -14.73 -16.33
C ALA A 69 -10.56 -14.74 -17.79
N ASP A 70 -11.01 -15.89 -18.27
CA ASP A 70 -11.64 -15.99 -19.59
C ASP A 70 -12.85 -15.03 -19.65
N ALA A 71 -12.97 -14.30 -20.76
CA ALA A 71 -13.97 -13.26 -20.98
C ALA A 71 -15.38 -13.85 -21.22
#